data_AF-A0A4R5EQ78-F1
#
_entry.id   AF-A0A4R5EQ78-F1
#
_cell.length_a   1.000
_cell.length_b   1.000
_cell.length_c   1.000
_cell.angle_alpha   90.00
_cell.angle_beta   90.00
_cell.angle_gamma   90.00
#
_symmetry.space_group_name_H-M   'P 1'
#
loop_
_entity.id
_entity.type
_entity.pdbx_description
1 polymer ?
#
loop_
_entity_poly.entity_id
_entity_poly.type
_entity_poly.pdbx_seq_one_letter_code
_entity_poly.pdbx_strand_id
1 'polypeptide(L)'
;MHWWSQQACDAAAEAQAADPSPGNLMAAAQVQAMVSMAEALHRIAAALEGQGDSEGGTPAGAFPARPSRTARQRAESPERHAPARPR
;
A
#
# COMPACT_ATOMS: atom_id res chain seq x y z
N MET A 1 -16.56 13.64 3.83
CA MET A 1 -15.63 14.24 4.81
C MET A 1 -16.22 14.05 6.19
N HIS A 2 -15.55 13.35 7.10
CA HIS A 2 -16.07 13.15 8.45
C HIS A 2 -15.85 14.40 9.31
N TRP A 3 -16.84 14.78 10.12
CA TRP A 3 -16.78 15.97 10.97
C TRP A 3 -15.55 16.00 11.91
N TRP A 4 -15.11 14.83 12.38
CA TRP A 4 -13.93 14.70 13.25
C TRP A 4 -12.60 14.91 12.52
N SER A 5 -12.51 14.59 11.23
CA SER A 5 -11.32 14.83 10.39
C SER A 5 -11.10 16.33 10.21
N GLN A 6 -12.18 17.07 9.94
CA GLN A 6 -12.15 18.53 9.83
C GLN A 6 -11.72 19.19 11.15
N GLN A 7 -12.33 18.78 12.27
CA GLN A 7 -12.00 19.32 13.59
C GLN A 7 -10.52 19.11 13.98
N ALA A 8 -9.94 17.94 13.64
CA ALA A 8 -8.54 17.65 13.92
C ALA A 8 -7.59 18.55 13.10
N CYS A 9 -7.90 18.76 11.82
CA CYS A 9 -7.14 19.66 10.95
C CYS A 9 -7.27 21.12 11.39
N ASP A 10 -8.47 21.57 11.74
CA ASP A 10 -8.72 22.95 12.18
C ASP A 10 -7.97 23.24 13.49
N ALA A 11 -8.01 22.32 14.47
CA ALA A 11 -7.26 22.47 15.72
C ALA A 11 -5.74 22.49 15.50
N ALA A 12 -5.22 21.69 14.57
CA ALA A 12 -3.80 21.70 14.22
C ALA A 12 -3.38 23.01 13.52
N ALA A 13 -4.22 23.53 12.64
CA ALA A 13 -4.00 24.80 11.96
C ALA A 13 -4.07 25.99 12.93
N GLU A 14 -5.02 25.98 13.85
CA GLU A 14 -5.14 26.99 14.92
C GLU A 14 -3.92 26.98 15.84
N ALA A 15 -3.46 25.80 16.26
CA ALA A 15 -2.25 25.68 17.06
C ALA A 15 -1.03 26.22 16.31
N GLN A 16 -0.87 25.89 15.02
CA GLN A 16 0.21 26.42 14.17
C GLN A 16 0.16 27.93 14.01
N ALA A 17 -1.03 28.50 13.87
CA ALA A 17 -1.22 29.94 13.77
C ALA A 17 -0.84 30.65 15.08
N ALA A 18 -1.07 30.01 16.23
CA ALA A 18 -0.69 30.52 17.55
C ALA A 18 0.81 30.38 17.86
N ASP A 19 1.45 29.27 17.45
CA ASP A 19 2.88 29.03 17.59
C ASP A 19 3.45 28.21 16.41
N PRO A 20 4.16 28.83 15.46
CA PRO A 20 4.74 28.13 14.32
C PRO A 20 6.10 27.47 14.65
N SER A 21 6.28 26.97 15.88
CA SER A 21 7.50 26.28 16.26
C SER A 21 7.69 24.97 15.47
N PRO A 22 8.93 24.54 15.21
CA PRO A 22 9.20 23.29 14.47
C PRO A 22 8.50 22.06 15.07
N GLY A 23 8.39 21.99 16.40
CA GLY A 23 7.66 20.94 17.09
C GLY A 23 6.17 20.94 16.74
N ASN A 24 5.56 22.12 16.63
CA ASN A 24 4.15 22.24 16.28
C ASN A 24 3.88 21.94 14.80
N LEU A 25 4.82 22.29 13.91
CA LEU A 25 4.76 21.85 12.51
C LEU A 25 4.79 20.32 12.39
N MET A 26 5.64 19.66 13.19
CA MET A 26 5.68 18.20 13.26
C MET A 26 4.40 17.60 13.84
N ALA A 27 3.81 18.24 14.86
CA ALA A 27 2.55 17.81 15.43
C ALA A 27 1.41 17.90 14.41
N ALA A 28 1.30 18.99 13.66
CA ALA A 28 0.31 19.14 12.58
C ALA A 28 0.48 18.09 11.48
N ALA A 29 1.72 17.80 11.07
CA ALA A 29 2.00 16.73 10.10
C ALA A 29 1.60 15.34 10.64
N GLN A 30 1.83 15.07 11.93
CA GLN A 30 1.40 13.83 12.58
C GLN A 30 -0.13 13.73 12.61
N VAL A 31 -0.84 14.81 12.93
CA VAL A 31 -2.31 14.84 12.90
C VAL A 31 -2.83 14.50 11.50
N GLN A 32 -2.26 15.10 10.45
CA GLN A 32 -2.63 14.80 9.06
C GLN A 32 -2.41 13.32 8.71
N ALA A 33 -1.29 12.73 9.14
CA ALA A 33 -0.99 11.32 8.93
C ALA A 33 -2.00 10.41 9.65
N MET A 34 -2.34 10.74 10.91
CA MET A 34 -3.34 9.98 11.69
C MET A 34 -4.73 10.03 11.05
N VAL A 35 -5.15 11.20 10.58
CA VAL A 35 -6.42 11.37 9.86
C VAL A 35 -6.44 10.51 8.58
N SER A 36 -5.37 10.56 7.78
CA SER A 36 -5.24 9.75 6.56
C SER A 36 -5.30 8.23 6.85
N MET A 37 -4.62 7.79 7.91
CA MET A 37 -4.66 6.39 8.34
C MET A 37 -6.08 5.97 8.77
N ALA A 38 -6.76 6.80 9.56
CA ALA A 38 -8.12 6.52 10.00
C ALA A 38 -9.11 6.49 8.81
N GLU A 39 -8.97 7.37 7.83
CA GLU A 39 -9.77 7.31 6.59
C GLU A 39 -9.49 6.05 5.76
N ALA A 40 -8.23 5.63 5.67
CA ALA A 40 -7.87 4.38 4.99
C ALA A 40 -8.49 3.16 5.69
N LEU A 41 -8.44 3.11 7.03
CA LEU A 41 -9.07 2.07 7.82
C LEU A 41 -10.59 2.07 7.63
N HIS A 42 -11.22 3.24 7.58
CA HIS A 42 -12.66 3.35 7.32
C HIS A 42 -13.03 2.82 5.92
N ARG A 43 -12.24 3.13 4.87
CA ARG A 43 -12.45 2.56 3.53
C ARG A 43 -12.31 1.03 3.51
N ILE A 44 -11.34 0.49 4.25
CA ILE A 44 -11.16 -0.96 4.38
C ILE A 44 -12.37 -1.58 5.07
N ALA A 45 -12.83 -1.01 6.18
CA ALA A 45 -14.02 -1.48 6.89
C ALA A 45 -15.26 -1.45 5.99
N ALA A 46 -15.50 -0.35 5.27
CA ALA A 46 -16.62 -0.23 4.34
C ALA A 46 -16.56 -1.26 3.19
N ALA A 47 -15.36 -1.57 2.69
CA ALA A 47 -15.17 -2.60 1.67
C ALA A 47 -15.47 -4.01 2.20
N LEU A 48 -15.11 -4.30 3.46
CA LEU A 48 -15.42 -5.57 4.12
C LEU A 48 -16.91 -5.71 4.42
N GLU A 49 -17.56 -4.64 4.88
CA GLU A 49 -19.02 -4.61 5.11
C GLU A 49 -19.79 -4.88 3.81
N GLY A 50 -19.42 -4.23 2.71
CA GLY A 50 -20.04 -4.47 1.39
C GLY A 50 -19.81 -5.88 0.82
N GLN A 51 -18.79 -6.60 1.31
CA GLN A 51 -18.51 -7.98 0.91
C GLN A 51 -19.39 -8.99 1.66
N GLY A 52 -19.92 -8.65 2.83
CA GLY A 52 -20.83 -9.50 3.63
C GLY A 52 -22.25 -9.62 3.06
N ASP A 53 -22.74 -8.61 2.33
CA ASP A 53 -24.04 -8.67 1.63
C ASP A 53 -23.97 -9.40 0.27
N SER A 54 -22.76 -9.76 -0.18
CA SER A 54 -22.54 -10.54 -1.41
C SER A 54 -22.36 -12.04 -1.15
N GLU A 55 -22.84 -12.56 -0.01
CA GLU A 55 -23.02 -13.99 0.22
C GLU A 55 -24.21 -14.53 -0.61
N GLY A 56 -23.98 -14.60 -1.93
CA GLY A 56 -24.89 -15.19 -2.90
C GLY A 56 -24.25 -15.55 -4.25
N GLY A 57 -22.94 -15.32 -4.43
CA GLY A 57 -22.24 -15.69 -5.67
C GLY A 57 -20.73 -15.49 -5.61
N THR A 58 -20.01 -16.46 -5.04
CA THR A 58 -18.54 -16.57 -5.16
C THR A 58 -18.15 -17.19 -6.53
N PRO A 59 -16.87 -17.15 -7.01
CA PRO A 59 -15.66 -17.01 -6.19
C PRO A 59 -14.50 -16.15 -6.74
N ALA A 60 -13.61 -15.80 -5.80
CA ALA A 60 -12.15 -15.83 -5.91
C ALA A 60 -11.48 -15.40 -7.23
N GLY A 61 -10.90 -14.20 -7.28
CA GLY A 61 -10.02 -13.87 -8.41
C GLY A 61 -9.53 -12.43 -8.49
N ALA A 62 -8.87 -11.90 -7.45
CA ALA A 62 -8.14 -10.64 -7.59
C ALA A 62 -6.87 -10.61 -6.73
N PHE A 63 -6.08 -11.69 -6.75
CA PHE A 63 -4.66 -11.60 -6.41
C PHE A 63 -3.89 -11.37 -7.72
N PRO A 64 -3.06 -10.31 -7.86
CA PRO A 64 -2.17 -10.22 -9.01
C PRO A 64 -1.18 -11.39 -8.94
N ALA A 65 -1.12 -12.17 -10.02
CA ALA A 65 -0.32 -13.36 -10.14
C ALA A 65 1.16 -13.09 -9.77
N ARG A 66 1.61 -13.71 -8.69
CA ARG A 66 3.02 -13.77 -8.28
C ARG A 66 3.78 -14.64 -9.29
N PRO A 67 4.83 -14.16 -9.97
CA PRO A 67 5.57 -15.00 -10.91
C PRO A 67 6.44 -16.00 -10.13
N SER A 68 5.93 -17.21 -9.96
CA SER A 68 6.71 -18.36 -9.52
C SER A 68 7.49 -18.93 -10.71
N ARG A 69 8.68 -18.38 -11.01
CA ARG A 69 9.65 -19.04 -11.89
C ARG A 69 10.68 -19.79 -11.03
N THR A 70 10.35 -21.05 -10.80
CA THR A 70 11.16 -22.08 -10.15
C THR A 70 12.54 -22.19 -10.81
N ALA A 71 13.58 -21.85 -10.04
CA ALA A 71 14.93 -22.30 -10.30
C ALA A 71 15.06 -23.77 -9.86
N ARG A 72 14.96 -24.74 -10.79
CA ARG A 72 15.59 -26.08 -10.67
C ARG A 72 15.34 -26.97 -11.90
N GLN A 73 16.15 -26.76 -12.93
CA GLN A 73 16.76 -27.85 -13.72
C GLN A 73 18.23 -27.41 -13.84
N ARG A 74 19.14 -27.67 -12.89
CA ARG A 74 19.83 -28.95 -12.61
C ARG A 74 20.01 -29.76 -13.91
N ALA A 75 21.01 -29.43 -14.72
CA ALA A 75 22.39 -29.92 -14.62
C ALA A 75 22.53 -31.40 -15.03
N GLU A 76 22.69 -31.64 -16.34
CA GLU A 76 23.39 -32.76 -16.99
C GLU A 76 23.85 -32.21 -18.38
N SER A 77 25.03 -31.57 -18.54
CA SER A 77 26.38 -32.11 -18.88
C SER A 77 26.46 -32.97 -20.16
N PRO A 78 27.63 -33.10 -20.84
CA PRO A 78 28.60 -32.10 -21.30
C PRO A 78 29.04 -32.36 -22.78
N GLU A 79 30.04 -31.60 -23.23
CA GLU A 79 30.94 -31.88 -24.36
C GLU A 79 30.56 -31.56 -25.82
N ARG A 80 31.55 -30.88 -26.42
CA ARG A 80 32.08 -30.97 -27.78
C ARG A 80 31.68 -29.90 -28.82
N HIS A 81 32.76 -29.17 -29.17
CA HIS A 81 33.11 -28.60 -30.48
C HIS A 81 33.02 -27.06 -30.64
N ALA A 82 34.15 -26.41 -30.34
CA ALA A 82 34.77 -25.45 -31.27
C ALA A 82 35.25 -26.22 -32.52
N PRO A 83 35.44 -25.63 -33.73
CA PRO A 83 35.91 -24.27 -34.05
C PRO A 83 34.95 -23.58 -35.07
N ALA A 84 35.10 -22.37 -35.63
CA ALA A 84 36.26 -21.71 -36.20
C ALA A 84 35.94 -20.23 -36.52
N ARG A 85 36.96 -19.36 -36.52
CA ARG A 85 36.99 -18.09 -37.30
C ARG A 85 36.98 -18.41 -38.81
N PRO A 86 36.36 -17.60 -39.69
CA PRO A 86 36.99 -16.39 -40.28
C PRO A 86 35.95 -15.25 -40.54
N ARG A 87 36.25 -14.01 -40.94
CA ARG A 87 37.34 -13.38 -41.72
C ARG A 87 37.75 -12.05 -41.10
#